data_AF-A0A7V8E6B9-F1
#
_entry.id   AF-A0A7V8E6B9-F1
#
_cell.length_a   1.000
_cell.length_b   1.000
_cell.length_c   1.000
_cell.angle_alpha   90.00
_cell.angle_beta   90.00
_cell.angle_gamma   90.00
#
_symmetry.space_group_name_H-M   'P 1'
#
loop_
_entity.id
_entity.type
_entity.pdbx_description
1 polymer ?
#
loop_
_entity_poly.entity_id
_entity_poly.type
_entity_poly.pdbx_seq_one_letter_code
_entity_poly.pdbx_strand_id
1 'polypeptide(L)' 'MTDVGKLSRSFLVWSVCIALAVYLMNPTAGELELLPDRAPFYGNIDEVVATVILISGLRYFGLDVAKFFQKGPGE' A
#
# COMPACT_ATOMS: atom_id res chain seq x y z
N MET A 1 -5.89 -30.56 -5.11
CA MET A 1 -5.79 -29.52 -6.16
C MET A 1 -6.08 -28.14 -5.55
N THR A 2 -5.29 -27.71 -4.55
CA THR A 2 -5.64 -26.54 -3.69
C THR A 2 -4.45 -25.74 -3.15
N ASP A 3 -3.21 -26.17 -3.37
CA ASP A 3 -2.03 -25.51 -2.77
C ASP A 3 -1.40 -24.48 -3.72
N VAL A 4 -1.17 -24.87 -4.97
CA VAL A 4 -0.60 -24.01 -6.03
C VAL A 4 -1.44 -22.76 -6.26
N GLY A 5 -2.77 -22.86 -6.18
CA GLY A 5 -3.68 -21.73 -6.37
C GLY A 5 -3.70 -20.73 -5.22
N LYS A 6 -3.31 -21.14 -4.01
CA LYS A 6 -3.08 -20.22 -2.88
C LYS A 6 -1.71 -19.58 -2.98
N LEU A 7 -0.70 -20.37 -3.33
CA LEU A 7 0.68 -19.91 -3.50
C LEU A 7 0.78 -18.84 -4.59
N SER A 8 0.15 -19.06 -5.75
CA SER A 8 0.17 -18.10 -6.86
C SER A 8 -0.49 -16.75 -6.49
N ARG A 9 -1.59 -16.77 -5.73
CA ARG A 9 -2.22 -15.55 -5.21
C ARG A 9 -1.31 -14.82 -4.25
N SER A 10 -0.66 -15.55 -3.33
CA SER A 10 0.29 -14.97 -2.39
C SER A 10 1.48 -14.31 -3.10
N PHE A 11 2.02 -14.94 -4.15
CA PHE A 11 3.06 -14.31 -4.97
C PHE A 11 2.58 -13.01 -5.62
N LEU A 12 1.38 -13.01 -6.20
CA LEU A 12 0.82 -11.82 -6.83
C LEU A 12 0.64 -10.68 -5.84
N VAL A 13 0.08 -10.95 -4.65
CA VAL A 13 -0.09 -9.95 -3.59
C VAL A 13 1.26 -9.41 -3.11
N TRP A 14 2.27 -10.27 -2.97
CA TRP A 14 3.64 -9.84 -2.62
C TRP A 14 4.26 -8.92 -3.68
N SER A 15 4.14 -9.28 -4.96
CA SER A 15 4.66 -8.46 -6.06
C SER A 15 4.01 -7.07 -6.09
N VAL A 16 2.69 -7.00 -5.88
CA VAL A 16 1.96 -5.73 -5.79
C VAL A 16 2.43 -4.91 -4.58
N CYS A 17 2.59 -5.53 -3.41
CA CYS A 17 3.06 -4.82 -2.21
C CYS A 17 4.47 -4.24 -2.42
N ILE A 18 5.39 -4.99 -3.02
CA ILE A 18 6.74 -4.53 -3.31
C ILE A 18 6.72 -3.35 -4.29
N ALA A 19 5.94 -3.44 -5.37
CA ALA A 19 5.83 -2.37 -6.35
C ALA A 19 5.28 -1.07 -5.71
N LEU A 20 4.24 -1.16 -4.88
CA LEU A 20 3.67 -0.02 -4.17
C LEU A 20 4.64 0.57 -3.14
N ALA A 21 5.38 -0.27 -2.41
CA ALA A 21 6.39 0.21 -1.47
C ALA A 21 7.51 0.97 -2.19
N VAL A 22 7.99 0.46 -3.34
CA VAL A 22 8.99 1.16 -4.15
C VAL A 22 8.44 2.48 -4.71
N TYR A 23 7.18 2.50 -5.15
CA TYR A 23 6.51 3.72 -5.61
C TYR A 23 6.43 4.78 -4.50
N LEU A 24 5.97 4.42 -3.30
CA LEU A 24 5.88 5.33 -2.15
C LEU A 24 7.24 5.82 -1.63
N MET A 25 8.32 5.05 -1.86
CA MET A 25 9.68 5.47 -1.54
C MET A 25 10.23 6.49 -2.53
N ASN A 26 9.58 6.70 -3.68
CA ASN A 26 9.97 7.67 -4.69
C ASN A 26 8.88 8.75 -4.88
N PRO A 27 8.73 9.69 -3.92
CA PRO A 27 7.67 10.71 -3.94
C PRO A 27 7.75 11.68 -5.14
N THR A 28 8.84 11.66 -5.91
CA THR A 28 9.01 12.44 -7.15
C THR A 28 8.48 11.71 -8.41
N ALA A 29 7.99 10.47 -8.31
CA ALA A 29 7.33 9.77 -9.41
C ALA A 29 5.97 10.40 -9.80
N GLY A 30 5.38 11.24 -8.93
CA GLY A 30 4.19 12.06 -9.23
C GLY A 30 4.42 13.13 -10.31
N GLU A 31 5.67 13.41 -10.69
CA GLU A 31 5.95 14.33 -11.80
C GLU A 31 5.40 13.83 -13.16
N LEU A 32 5.11 12.53 -13.30
CA LEU A 32 4.51 11.88 -14.48
C LEU A 32 2.99 11.67 -14.37
N GLU A 33 2.27 12.56 -13.70
CA GLU A 33 0.80 12.45 -13.55
C GLU A 33 0.01 12.83 -14.82
N LEU A 34 -0.96 11.98 -15.16
CA LEU A 34 -1.96 12.20 -16.23
C LEU A 34 -3.14 13.09 -15.76
N LEU A 35 -3.26 13.33 -14.44
CA LEU A 35 -4.35 14.07 -13.79
C LEU A 35 -3.80 15.26 -13.01
N PRO A 36 -4.54 16.39 -12.94
CA PRO A 36 -4.11 17.57 -12.20
C PRO A 36 -4.49 17.45 -10.72
N ASP A 37 -3.71 16.70 -9.92
CA ASP A 37 -3.95 16.52 -8.47
C ASP A 37 -2.86 17.16 -7.57
N ARG A 38 -2.08 18.09 -8.13
CA ARG A 38 -0.96 18.73 -7.42
C ARG A 38 -1.43 19.90 -6.58
N ALA A 39 -1.86 19.67 -5.34
CA ALA A 39 -1.78 20.69 -4.31
C ALA A 39 -0.33 20.73 -3.80
N PRO A 40 0.46 21.78 -4.09
CA PRO A 40 1.77 21.90 -3.46
C PRO A 40 1.56 21.84 -1.94
N PHE A 41 2.43 21.12 -1.22
CA PHE A 41 2.38 20.83 0.23
C PHE A 41 1.56 19.62 0.70
N TYR A 42 0.69 19.02 -0.13
CA TYR A 42 -0.02 17.78 0.20
C TYR A 42 0.39 16.68 -0.77
N GLY A 43 0.64 15.46 -0.27
CA GLY A 43 0.89 14.29 -1.12
C GLY A 43 -0.30 13.97 -2.02
N ASN A 44 -0.08 13.26 -3.12
CA ASN A 44 -1.11 12.98 -4.13
C ASN A 44 -2.10 11.91 -3.63
N ILE A 45 -3.36 11.98 -4.08
CA ILE A 45 -4.39 10.96 -3.82
C ILE A 45 -3.93 9.56 -4.27
N ASP A 46 -3.15 9.45 -5.34
CA ASP A 46 -2.60 8.16 -5.79
C ASP A 46 -1.63 7.54 -4.77
N GLU A 47 -0.82 8.33 -4.07
CA GLU A 47 0.03 7.91 -2.96
C GLU A 47 -0.81 7.44 -1.76
N VAL A 48 -1.93 8.11 -1.49
CA VAL A 48 -2.89 7.67 -0.46
C VAL A 48 -3.48 6.31 -0.83
N VAL A 49 -3.90 6.15 -2.08
CA VAL A 49 -4.46 4.87 -2.59
C VAL A 49 -3.40 3.78 -2.54
N ALA A 50 -2.17 4.05 -2.99
CA ALA A 50 -1.04 3.12 -2.92
C ALA A 50 -0.76 2.69 -1.47
N THR A 51 -0.81 3.62 -0.53
CA THR A 51 -0.63 3.35 0.91
C THR A 51 -1.73 2.45 1.45
N VAL A 52 -3.00 2.74 1.15
CA VAL A 52 -4.14 1.93 1.61
C VAL A 52 -4.09 0.51 1.04
N ILE A 53 -3.76 0.36 -0.24
CA ILE A 53 -3.61 -0.95 -0.89
C ILE A 53 -2.44 -1.71 -0.27
N LEU A 54 -1.30 -1.05 -0.03
CA LEU A 54 -0.14 -1.67 0.60
C LEU A 54 -0.47 -2.20 2.01
N ILE A 55 -1.11 -1.38 2.86
CA ILE A 55 -1.54 -1.80 4.20
C ILE A 55 -2.51 -2.99 4.12
N SER A 56 -3.43 -2.97 3.16
CA SER A 56 -4.39 -4.06 2.94
C SER A 56 -3.70 -5.34 2.47
N GLY A 57 -2.68 -5.24 1.62
CA GLY A 57 -1.86 -6.36 1.16
C GLY A 57 -1.00 -6.95 2.27
N LEU A 58 -0.43 -6.11 3.15
CA LEU A 58 0.29 -6.60 4.35
C LEU A 58 -0.65 -7.36 5.30
N ARG A 59 -1.89 -6.88 5.47
CA ARG A 59 -2.93 -7.59 6.24
C ARG A 59 -3.28 -8.96 5.66
N TYR A 60 -3.22 -9.14 4.34
CA TYR A 60 -3.40 -10.46 3.71
C TYR A 60 -2.37 -11.49 4.21
N PHE A 61 -1.17 -11.05 4.60
CA PHE A 61 -0.13 -11.90 5.19
C PHE A 61 -0.17 -11.95 6.74
N GLY A 62 -1.19 -11.36 7.37
CA GLY A 62 -1.31 -11.28 8.82
C GLY A 62 -0.50 -10.13 9.46
N LEU A 63 0.13 -9.28 8.65
CA LEU A 63 0.84 -8.09 9.14
C LEU A 63 -0.13 -6.91 9.22
N ASP A 64 -0.76 -6.74 10.38
CA ASP A 64 -1.67 -5.62 10.60
C ASP A 64 -0.95 -4.38 11.15
N VAL A 65 -0.31 -3.64 10.24
CA VAL A 65 0.40 -2.40 10.57
C VAL A 65 -0.51 -1.31 11.12
N ALA A 66 -1.82 -1.35 10.82
CA ALA A 66 -2.77 -0.37 11.33
C ALA A 66 -3.00 -0.50 12.85
N LYS A 67 -2.74 -1.68 13.44
CA LYS A 67 -2.85 -1.89 14.90
C LYS A 67 -1.88 -1.02 15.69
N PHE A 68 -0.72 -0.68 15.13
CA PHE A 68 0.25 0.19 15.82
C PHE A 68 -0.24 1.64 15.97
N PHE A 69 -1.23 2.04 15.16
CA PHE A 69 -1.84 3.37 15.20
C PHE A 69 -3.18 3.39 15.96
N GLN A 70 -3.66 2.23 16.44
CA GLN A 70 -4.82 2.18 17.32
C GLN A 70 -4.38 2.69 18.70
N LYS A 71 -4.76 3.94 19.02
CA LYS A 71 -4.66 4.49 20.37
C LYS A 71 -5.36 3.50 21.32
N GLY A 72 -4.63 2.96 22.30
CA GLY A 72 -5.22 2.10 23.33
C GLY A 72 -6.44 2.79 23.94
N PRO A 73 -7.50 2.05 24.32
CA PRO A 73 -8.66 2.64 24.99
C PRO A 73 -8.13 3.48 26.15
N GLY A 74 -8.43 4.79 26.11
CA GLY A 74 -7.87 5.75 27.05
C GLY A 74 -8.12 5.29 28.49
N GLU A 75 -7.05 5.29 29.28
CA GLU A 75 -7.12 5.50 30.72
C GLU A 75 -7.58 6.93 31.01
#